data_AF-A0A450VDW8-F1
#
_entry.id   AF-A0A450VDW8-F1
#
_cell.length_a   1.000
_cell.length_b   1.000
_cell.length_c   1.000
_cell.angle_alpha   90.00
_cell.angle_beta   90.00
_cell.angle_gamma   90.00
#
_symmetry.space_group_name_H-M   'P 1'
#
loop_
_entity.id
_entity.type
_entity.pdbx_description
1 polymer ?
#
loop_
_entity_poly.entity_id
_entity_poly.type
_entity_poly.pdbx_seq_one_letter_code
_entity_poly.pdbx_strand_id
1 'polypeptide(L)' 'KAPDDGGKVAAYKVQRREEGSQDWIDGQAPPSKPRRPSPASRVISSSCFGWGSHR' A
#
# COMPACT_ATOMS: atom_id res chain seq x y z
N LYS A 1 22.11 -9.84 42.99
CA LYS A 1 21.88 -8.51 42.40
C LYS A 1 20.40 -8.43 42.05
N ALA A 2 19.62 -7.64 42.79
CA ALA A 2 18.21 -7.42 42.45
C ALA A 2 18.17 -6.54 41.19
N PRO A 3 17.26 -6.78 40.22
CA PRO A 3 17.09 -5.86 39.11
C PRO A 3 16.70 -4.49 39.67
N ASP A 4 17.40 -3.45 39.24
CA ASP A 4 17.13 -2.08 39.64
C ASP A 4 15.65 -1.75 39.37
N ASP A 5 14.97 -1.19 40.36
CA ASP A 5 13.55 -0.80 40.30
C ASP A 5 13.23 -0.16 38.94
N GLY A 6 12.27 -0.78 38.25
CA GLY A 6 12.01 -0.61 36.82
C GLY A 6 12.03 0.84 36.35
N GLY A 7 12.98 1.14 35.47
CA GLY A 7 13.08 2.44 34.81
C GLY A 7 11.83 2.79 34.00
N LYS A 8 11.54 4.09 33.88
CA LYS A 8 10.39 4.59 33.13
C LYS A 8 10.44 4.12 31.68
N VAL A 9 9.31 3.60 31.17
CA VAL A 9 9.17 3.28 29.75
C VAL A 9 9.25 4.57 28.94
N ALA A 10 10.24 4.66 28.05
CA ALA A 10 10.52 5.89 27.29
C ALA A 10 9.49 6.15 26.19
N ALA A 11 9.00 5.10 25.53
CA ALA A 11 8.00 5.19 24.47
C ALA A 11 7.40 3.81 24.15
N TYR A 12 6.25 3.81 23.49
CA TYR A 12 5.59 2.62 22.94
C TYR A 12 5.62 2.67 21.42
N LYS A 13 5.81 1.50 20.77
CA LYS A 13 5.65 1.34 19.32
C LYS A 13 4.32 0.67 19.03
N VAL A 14 3.59 1.19 18.05
CA VAL A 14 2.32 0.62 17.58
C VAL A 14 2.55 0.07 16.18
N GLN A 15 2.15 -1.17 15.94
CA GLN A 15 2.23 -1.80 14.62
C GLN A 15 0.85 -2.30 14.21
N ARG A 16 0.55 -2.26 12.92
CA ARG A 16 -0.66 -2.85 12.34
C ARG A 16 -0.27 -3.98 11.39
N ARG A 17 -1.15 -4.95 11.26
CA ARG A 17 -1.02 -6.07 10.34
C ARG A 17 -2.29 -6.17 9.53
N GLU A 18 -2.13 -6.31 8.23
CA GLU A 18 -3.26 -6.49 7.32
C GLU A 18 -3.69 -7.96 7.33
N GLU A 19 -5.00 -8.19 7.19
CA GLU A 19 -5.55 -9.55 7.13
C GLU A 19 -4.94 -10.32 5.95
N GLY A 20 -4.39 -11.50 6.23
CA GLY A 20 -3.71 -12.33 5.23
C GLY A 20 -2.25 -11.94 4.94
N SER A 21 -1.75 -10.81 5.46
CA SER A 21 -0.33 -10.46 5.37
C SER A 21 0.46 -11.10 6.49
N GLN A 22 1.74 -11.45 6.28
CA GLN A 22 2.66 -11.84 7.35
C GLN A 22 3.42 -10.63 7.93
N ASP A 23 3.45 -9.53 7.17
CA ASP A 23 4.24 -8.36 7.50
C ASP A 23 3.52 -7.44 8.49
N TRP A 24 4.30 -6.94 9.46
CA TRP A 24 3.87 -5.87 10.36
C TRP A 24 4.36 -4.54 9.82
N ILE A 25 3.46 -3.58 9.69
CA ILE A 25 3.79 -2.23 9.27
C ILE A 25 3.66 -1.27 10.46
N ASP A 26 4.44 -0.18 10.42
CA ASP A 26 4.35 0.87 11.44
C ASP A 26 2.93 1.44 11.46
N GLY A 27 2.29 1.36 12.63
CA GLY A 27 0.92 1.82 12.83
C GLY A 27 0.80 3.34 12.83
N GLN A 28 1.91 4.05 12.99
CA GLN A 28 1.97 5.51 12.93
C GLN A 28 2.36 6.03 11.53
N ALA A 29 2.74 5.14 10.60
CA ALA A 29 3.05 5.54 9.25
C ALA A 29 1.78 6.02 8.52
N PRO A 30 1.84 7.16 7.80
CA PRO A 30 0.73 7.61 6.99
C PRO A 30 0.42 6.59 5.90
N PRO A 31 -0.85 6.46 5.47
CA PRO A 31 -1.20 5.56 4.37
C PRO A 31 -0.36 5.93 3.15
N SER A 32 0.35 4.96 2.61
CA SER A 32 1.10 5.12 1.36
C SER A 32 0.09 5.53 0.28
N LYS A 33 0.19 6.78 -0.18
CA LYS A 33 -0.66 7.27 -1.27
C LYS A 33 -0.48 6.31 -2.45
N PRO A 34 -1.56 5.73 -3.01
CA PRO A 34 -1.42 4.97 -4.24
C PRO A 34 -0.74 5.89 -5.26
N ARG A 35 0.41 5.46 -5.76
CA ARG A 35 1.14 6.20 -6.79
C ARG A 35 0.22 6.20 -8.00
N ARG A 36 -0.51 7.32 -8.20
CA ARG A 36 -1.30 7.54 -9.43
C ARG A 36 -0.37 7.16 -10.59
N PRO A 37 -0.74 6.20 -11.45
CA PRO A 37 0.02 5.98 -12.67
C PRO A 37 0.09 7.33 -13.37
N SER A 38 1.29 7.74 -13.77
CA SER A 38 1.44 8.96 -14.57
C SER A 38 0.52 8.83 -15.79
N PRO A 39 -0.18 9.91 -16.20
CA PRO A 39 -1.14 9.87 -17.31
C PRO A 39 -0.52 9.46 -18.67
N ALA A 40 0.79 9.25 -18.74
CA ALA A 40 1.56 8.92 -19.93
C ALA A 40 1.38 7.47 -20.45
N SER A 41 0.60 6.60 -19.80
CA SER A 41 0.31 5.24 -20.31
C SER A 41 -1.10 5.06 -20.84
N ARG A 42 -1.72 6.10 -21.41
CA ARG A 42 -2.79 5.90 -22.40
C ARG A 42 -2.19 5.49 -23.74
N VAL A 43 -1.79 4.22 -23.87
CA VAL A 43 -1.51 3.62 -25.19
C VAL A 43 -2.73 2.80 -25.60
N ILE A 44 -3.62 3.51 -26.29
CA ILE A 44 -4.51 3.12 -27.39
C ILE A 44 -4.73 1.60 -27.56
N SER A 45 -5.84 1.09 -27.05
CA SER A 45 -6.43 -0.15 -27.60
C SER A 45 -7.10 0.21 -28.93
N SER A 46 -6.37 0.09 -30.04
CA SER A 46 -6.98 0.07 -31.37
C SER A 46 -7.28 -1.39 -31.72
N SER A 47 -8.45 -1.85 -31.29
CA SER A 47 -9.06 -3.08 -31.80
C SER A 47 -10.07 -2.68 -32.87
N CYS A 48 -9.58 -2.50 -34.11
CA CYS A 48 -10.43 -2.33 -35.29
C CYS A 48 -11.07 -3.68 -35.65
N PHE A 49 -12.15 -4.05 -34.97
CA PHE A 49 -13.09 -5.06 -35.46
C PHE A 49 -14.40 -4.36 -35.79
N GLY A 50 -14.73 -4.33 -37.07
CA GLY A 50 -15.96 -3.75 -37.60
C GLY A 50 -16.10 -4.05 -39.08
N TRP A 51 -16.22 -5.34 -39.43
CA TRP A 51 -16.87 -5.71 -40.69
C TRP A 51 -18.30 -5.18 -40.69
N GLY A 52 -18.66 -4.44 -41.73
CA GLY A 52 -20.00 -3.92 -41.94
C GLY A 52 -20.23 -3.60 -43.40
N SER A 53 -20.57 -4.64 -44.17
CA SER A 53 -21.13 -4.56 -45.53
C SER A 53 -22.45 -3.76 -45.58
N HIS A 54 -22.87 -3.43 -46.81
CA HIS A 54 -24.10 -2.74 -47.28
C HIS A 54 -23.91 -1.25 -47.57
N ARG A 55 -24.16 -0.72 -48.76
CA ARG A 55 -24.86 -1.22 -49.96
C ARG A 55 -24.37 -0.44 -51.18
#